data_AF-A0A949XEW7-F1
#
_entry.id   AF-A0A949XEW7-F1
#
_cell.length_a   1.000
_cell.length_b   1.000
_cell.length_c   1.000
_cell.angle_alpha   90.00
_cell.angle_beta   90.00
_cell.angle_gamma   90.00
#
_symmetry.space_group_name_H-M   'P 1'
#
loop_
_entity.id
_entity.type
_entity.pdbx_description
1 polymer ?
#
loop_
_entity_poly.entity_id
_entity_poly.type
_entity_poly.pdbx_seq_one_letter_code
_entity_poly.pdbx_strand_id
1 'polypeptide(L)'
;MKIENVRDVKMQLNRIIKDLPKTGSVVITTNGRPSAVLLPVSEETDFEVLALSHNERFWRMFDAAIARGEKEGWSGLEDLSD
;
A
#
# COMPACT_ATOMS: atom_id res chain seq x y z
N MET A 1 1.37 -13.88 3.43
CA MET A 1 2.44 -12.87 3.58
C MET A 1 3.69 -13.57 4.11
N LYS A 2 4.81 -13.48 3.39
CA LYS A 2 6.09 -14.10 3.76
C LYS A 2 7.04 -13.04 4.34
N ILE A 3 8.01 -13.43 5.17
CA ILE A 3 9.06 -12.53 5.69
C ILE A 3 10.41 -13.09 5.27
N GLU A 4 11.26 -12.27 4.66
CA GLU A 4 12.59 -12.65 4.17
C GLU A 4 13.66 -11.65 4.59
N ASN A 5 14.90 -12.11 4.73
CA ASN A 5 16.04 -11.22 4.95
C ASN A 5 16.48 -10.59 3.62
N VAL A 6 16.94 -9.34 3.65
CA VAL A 6 17.45 -8.63 2.45
C VAL A 6 18.55 -9.41 1.72
N ARG A 7 19.35 -10.22 2.41
CA ARG A 7 20.37 -11.07 1.79
C ARG A 7 19.75 -12.18 0.93
N ASP A 8 18.75 -12.87 1.45
CA ASP A 8 18.04 -13.95 0.75
C ASP A 8 17.27 -13.43 -0.46
N VAL A 9 16.64 -12.26 -0.29
CA VAL A 9 15.96 -11.57 -1.38
C VAL A 9 16.93 -11.22 -2.50
N LYS A 10 18.12 -10.68 -2.20
CA LYS A 10 19.13 -10.36 -3.21
C LYS A 10 19.62 -11.59 -3.98
N MET A 11 19.81 -12.72 -3.30
CA MET A 11 20.27 -13.97 -3.93
C MET A 11 19.20 -14.62 -4.82
N GLN A 12 17.91 -14.42 -4.51
CA GLN A 12 16.82 -15.19 -5.13
C GLN A 12 15.71 -14.32 -5.72
N LEU A 13 15.97 -13.03 -6.00
CA LEU A 13 14.95 -12.05 -6.36
C LEU A 13 14.06 -12.52 -7.52
N ASN A 14 14.65 -13.05 -8.59
CA ASN A 14 13.92 -13.56 -9.75
C ASN A 14 12.94 -14.69 -9.40
N ARG A 15 13.35 -15.59 -8.50
CA ARG A 15 12.49 -16.69 -8.03
C ARG A 15 11.34 -16.14 -7.20
N ILE A 16 11.64 -15.25 -6.26
CA ILE A 16 10.64 -14.60 -5.41
C ILE A 16 9.61 -13.85 -6.26
N ILE A 17 10.04 -13.08 -7.26
CA ILE A 17 9.13 -12.35 -8.16
C ILE A 17 8.22 -13.31 -8.93
N LYS A 18 8.74 -14.42 -9.46
CA LYS A 18 7.93 -15.44 -10.15
C LYS A 18 6.90 -16.09 -9.23
N ASP A 19 7.25 -16.26 -7.96
CA ASP A 19 6.39 -16.90 -6.96
C ASP A 19 5.40 -15.92 -6.31
N LEU A 20 5.58 -14.60 -6.42
CA LEU A 20 4.75 -13.56 -5.80
C LEU A 20 3.24 -13.71 -6.10
N PRO A 21 2.81 -13.96 -7.36
CA PRO A 21 1.38 -14.13 -7.66
C PRO A 21 0.72 -15.29 -6.89
N LYS A 22 1.50 -16.30 -6.49
CA LYS A 22 1.02 -17.48 -5.74
C LYS A 22 1.23 -17.35 -4.24
N THR A 23 2.33 -16.76 -3.82
CA THR A 23 2.77 -16.68 -2.41
C THR A 23 2.27 -15.42 -1.70
N GLY A 24 1.80 -14.42 -2.47
CA GLY A 24 1.40 -13.11 -1.97
C GLY A 24 2.59 -12.26 -1.54
N SER A 25 2.30 -11.15 -0.85
CA SER A 25 3.30 -10.15 -0.47
C SER A 25 4.44 -10.70 0.39
N VAL A 26 5.64 -10.16 0.18
CA VAL A 26 6.86 -10.49 0.94
C VAL A 26 7.35 -9.25 1.69
N VAL A 27 7.45 -9.33 3.01
CA VAL A 27 8.11 -8.32 3.84
C VAL A 27 9.61 -8.59 3.83
N ILE A 28 10.39 -7.59 3.44
CA ILE A 28 11.85 -7.62 3.48
C ILE A 28 12.32 -7.02 4.80
N THR A 29 13.20 -7.74 5.50
CA THR A 29 13.84 -7.30 6.73
C THR A 29 15.32 -7.00 6.53
N THR A 30 15.81 -5.99 7.23
CA THR A 30 17.23 -5.68 7.37
C THR A 30 17.59 -5.75 8.85
N ASN A 31 18.54 -6.62 9.22
CA ASN A 31 18.92 -6.86 10.62
C ASN A 31 17.71 -7.18 11.53
N GLY A 32 16.76 -7.98 11.03
CA GLY A 32 15.56 -8.38 11.77
C GLY A 32 14.44 -7.32 11.83
N ARG A 33 14.66 -6.13 11.28
CA ARG A 33 13.64 -5.06 11.24
C ARG A 33 13.00 -4.99 9.85
N PRO A 34 11.66 -4.90 9.73
CA PRO A 34 11.00 -4.63 8.46
C PRO A 34 11.54 -3.36 7.80
N SER A 35 11.81 -3.42 6.51
CA SER A 35 12.41 -2.29 5.77
C SER A 35 11.78 -2.04 4.39
N ALA A 36 11.15 -3.04 3.79
CA ALA A 36 10.46 -2.90 2.50
C ALA A 36 9.43 -4.02 2.33
N VAL A 37 8.57 -3.91 1.31
CA VAL A 37 7.64 -4.95 0.90
C VAL A 37 7.73 -5.15 -0.62
N LEU A 38 7.68 -6.40 -1.07
CA LEU A 38 7.37 -6.77 -2.45
C LEU A 38 5.91 -7.17 -2.53
N LEU A 39 5.19 -6.60 -3.49
CA LEU A 39 3.78 -6.89 -3.73
C LEU A 39 3.63 -7.56 -5.09
N PRO A 40 2.75 -8.58 -5.21
CA PRO A 40 2.32 -9.03 -6.52
C PRO A 40 1.59 -7.89 -7.23
N VAL A 41 1.89 -7.72 -8.51
CA VAL A 41 1.17 -6.82 -9.41
C VAL A 41 0.46 -7.68 -10.44
N SER A 42 -0.80 -7.34 -10.69
CA SER A 42 -1.66 -7.91 -11.74
C SER A 42 -2.39 -6.78 -12.46
N GLU A 43 -3.12 -7.11 -13.53
CA GLU A 43 -3.95 -6.14 -14.25
C GLU A 43 -5.05 -5.52 -13.37
N GLU A 44 -5.45 -6.20 -12.29
CA GLU A 44 -6.43 -5.71 -11.31
C GLU A 44 -5.79 -4.92 -10.16
N THR A 45 -4.45 -4.78 -10.15
CA THR A 45 -3.75 -4.07 -9.08
C THR A 45 -3.83 -2.57 -9.30
N ASP A 46 -4.64 -1.92 -8.47
CA ASP A 46 -4.71 -0.46 -8.37
C ASP A 46 -3.43 0.10 -7.71
N PHE A 47 -2.55 0.66 -8.53
CA PHE A 47 -1.26 1.20 -8.09
C PHE A 47 -1.43 2.52 -7.35
N GLU A 48 -2.45 3.29 -7.70
CA GLU A 48 -2.79 4.58 -7.14
C GLU A 48 -3.19 4.40 -5.68
N VAL A 49 -4.06 3.43 -5.38
CA VAL A 49 -4.42 3.05 -4.01
C VAL A 49 -3.18 2.67 -3.21
N LEU A 50 -2.26 1.92 -3.82
CA LEU A 50 -1.02 1.53 -3.15
C LEU A 50 -0.16 2.75 -2.80
N ALA A 51 0.08 3.63 -3.76
CA ALA A 51 0.90 4.83 -3.57
C ALA A 51 0.27 5.77 -2.53
N LEU A 52 -1.05 5.95 -2.56
CA LEU A 52 -1.79 6.80 -1.64
C LEU A 52 -1.81 6.22 -0.22
N SER A 53 -1.92 4.90 -0.05
CA SER A 53 -1.94 4.24 1.26
C SER A 53 -0.69 4.51 2.12
N HIS A 54 0.44 4.81 1.47
CA HIS A 54 1.71 5.08 2.15
C HIS A 54 2.07 6.58 2.24
N ASN A 55 1.19 7.48 1.80
CA ASN A 55 1.46 8.92 1.81
C ASN A 55 0.77 9.61 3.00
N GLU A 56 1.45 9.71 4.15
CA GLU A 56 0.90 10.37 5.34
C GLU A 56 0.44 11.81 5.09
N ARG A 57 1.16 12.55 4.24
CA ARG A 57 0.81 13.94 3.94
C ARG A 57 -0.53 14.02 3.22
N PHE A 58 -0.78 13.09 2.30
CA PHE A 58 -2.06 12.98 1.60
C PHE A 58 -3.18 12.73 2.61
N TRP A 59 -3.03 11.74 3.49
CA TRP A 59 -4.07 11.42 4.48
C TRP A 59 -4.35 12.57 5.45
N ARG A 60 -3.31 13.25 5.96
CA ARG A 60 -3.51 14.44 6.79
C ARG A 60 -4.28 15.56 6.08
N MET A 61 -4.01 15.76 4.80
CA MET A 61 -4.73 16.74 3.98
C MET A 61 -6.19 16.30 3.77
N PHE A 62 -6.40 15.02 3.50
CA PHE A 62 -7.72 14.43 3.31
C PHE A 62 -8.57 14.56 4.58
N ASP A 63 -8.03 14.16 5.74
CA ASP A 63 -8.69 14.27 7.04
C ASP A 63 -9.05 15.73 7.38
N ALA A 64 -8.15 16.68 7.07
CA ALA A 64 -8.41 18.10 7.27
C ALA A 64 -9.53 18.62 6.35
N ALA A 65 -9.62 18.11 5.12
CA ALA A 65 -10.69 18.46 4.19
C ALA A 65 -12.04 17.91 4.67
N ILE A 66 -12.10 16.66 5.15
CA ILE A 66 -13.31 16.06 5.73
C ILE A 66 -13.78 16.87 6.94
N ALA A 67 -12.89 17.14 7.91
CA ALA A 67 -13.24 17.92 9.10
C ALA A 67 -13.74 19.34 8.76
N ARG A 68 -13.20 19.95 7.69
CA ARG A 68 -13.70 21.23 7.17
C ARG A 68 -15.09 21.07 6.57
N GLY A 69 -15.31 20.04 5.74
CA GLY A 69 -16.61 19.77 5.13
C GLY A 69 -17.71 19.57 6.17
N GLU A 70 -17.45 18.79 7.22
CA GLU A 70 -18.38 18.58 8.33
C GLU A 70 -18.74 19.90 9.03
N LYS A 71 -17.75 20.77 9.25
CA LYS A 71 -17.97 22.08 9.88
C LYS A 71 -18.79 23.02 9.00
N GLU A 72 -18.54 23.01 7.70
CA GLU A 72 -19.16 23.91 6.72
C GLU A 72 -20.47 23.34 6.14
N GLY A 73 -20.87 22.13 6.54
CA GLY A 73 -22.12 21.49 6.11
C GLY A 73 -22.11 21.02 4.65
N TRP A 74 -20.95 20.57 4.15
CA TRP A 74 -20.86 19.99 2.80
C TRP A 74 -21.62 18.67 2.72
N SER A 75 -22.22 18.38 1.56
CA SER A 75 -22.88 17.11 1.30
C SER A 75 -21.89 15.95 1.33
N GLY A 76 -22.28 14.85 1.97
CA GLY A 76 -21.55 13.59 1.87
C GLY A 76 -21.61 13.03 0.46
N LEU A 77 -20.71 12.10 0.13
CA LEU A 77 -20.75 11.42 -1.16
C LEU A 77 -22.03 10.59 -1.29
N GLU A 78 -22.50 10.02 -0.19
CA GLU A 78 -23.75 9.29 -0.04
C GLU A 78 -25.00 10.15 -0.29
N ASP A 79 -24.89 11.47 -0.15
CA ASP A 79 -25.97 12.42 -0.39
C ASP A 79 -26.03 12.85 -1.86
N LEU A 80 -24.97 12.57 -2.64
CA LEU A 80 -24.94 12.81 -4.07
C LEU A 80 -25.63 11.62 -4.77
N SER A 81 -26.84 11.85 -5.28
CA SER A 81 -27.49 10.88 -6.16
C SER A 81 -26.69 10.72 -7.46
N ASP A 82 -26.57 9.48 -7.95
CA ASP A 82 -25.99 9.14 -9.26
C ASP A 82 -26.55 9.98 -10.43
#